data_AF-A0A9X8YLK6-F1
#
_entry.id   AF-A0A9X8YLK6-F1
#
_cell.length_a   1.000
_cell.length_b   1.000
_cell.length_c   1.000
_cell.angle_alpha   90.00
_cell.angle_beta   90.00
_cell.angle_gamma   90.00
#
_symmetry.space_group_name_H-M   'P 1'
#
loop_
_entity.id
_entity.type
_entity.pdbx_description
1 polymer ?
#
loop_
_entity_poly.entity_id
_entity_poly.type
_entity_poly.pdbx_seq_one_letter_code
_entity_poly.pdbx_strand_id
1 'polypeptide(L)'
;MTKMVQAAGVPLVYVNRTPGDAKLPQGVVFVGSDERESGTLQMEELARLANYQGNVAVMIGNLTDAGALQRTKDVEQVVARYPKMKVVQKQSANYSRSEGMDLMMNWLTNGEAIDIVAANNDEMAIGAIMALQQAGKADKKVLIGGIDATPDGLKALASGKMQVT
;
A
#
# COMPACT_ATOMS: atom_id res chain seq x y z
N MET A 1 -1.59 -23.75 -14.60
CA MET A 1 -1.60 -24.46 -13.30
C MET A 1 -2.95 -25.11 -13.05
N THR A 2 -4.04 -24.33 -12.92
CA THR A 2 -5.41 -24.78 -12.61
C THR A 2 -5.84 -26.02 -13.40
N LYS A 3 -5.76 -25.97 -14.73
CA LYS A 3 -6.17 -27.08 -15.61
C LYS A 3 -5.42 -28.39 -15.35
N MET A 4 -4.12 -28.32 -15.05
CA MET A 4 -3.31 -29.52 -14.80
C MET A 4 -3.66 -30.17 -13.47
N VAL A 5 -3.84 -29.36 -12.42
CA VAL A 5 -4.21 -29.83 -11.08
C VAL A 5 -5.59 -30.49 -11.09
N GLN A 6 -6.55 -29.88 -11.80
CA GLN A 6 -7.89 -30.46 -11.98
C GLN A 6 -7.86 -31.76 -12.79
N ALA A 7 -7.09 -31.83 -13.87
CA ALA A 7 -6.97 -33.06 -14.66
C ALA A 7 -6.37 -34.23 -13.84
N ALA A 8 -5.54 -33.93 -12.85
CA ALA A 8 -4.97 -34.91 -11.93
C ALA A 8 -5.91 -35.28 -10.77
N GLY A 9 -7.11 -34.68 -10.66
CA GLY A 9 -8.06 -34.94 -9.58
C GLY A 9 -7.59 -34.43 -8.20
N VAL A 10 -6.64 -33.49 -8.18
CA VAL A 10 -6.08 -32.94 -6.93
C VAL A 10 -6.88 -31.69 -6.52
N PRO A 11 -7.32 -31.56 -5.26
CA PRO A 11 -7.97 -30.34 -4.78
C PRO A 11 -7.05 -29.11 -4.86
N LEU A 12 -7.62 -27.95 -5.20
CA LEU A 12 -6.86 -26.71 -5.36
C LEU A 12 -7.50 -25.55 -4.58
N VAL A 13 -6.70 -24.94 -3.71
CA VAL A 13 -7.04 -23.73 -2.96
C VAL A 13 -5.99 -22.67 -3.27
N TYR A 14 -6.41 -21.55 -3.86
CA TYR A 14 -5.57 -20.36 -3.95
C TYR A 14 -5.60 -19.63 -2.62
N VAL A 15 -4.43 -19.17 -2.17
CA VAL A 15 -4.31 -18.37 -0.95
C VAL A 15 -3.64 -17.04 -1.26
N ASN A 16 -4.10 -15.99 -0.57
CA ASN A 16 -3.53 -14.64 -0.57
C ASN A 16 -3.66 -13.87 -1.89
N ARG A 17 -3.17 -14.42 -3.00
CA ARG A 17 -3.26 -13.78 -4.33
C ARG A 17 -4.39 -14.37 -5.15
N THR A 18 -5.30 -13.49 -5.56
CA THR A 18 -6.37 -13.85 -6.49
C THR A 18 -5.76 -14.31 -7.82
N PRO A 19 -6.13 -15.49 -8.34
CA PRO A 19 -5.69 -15.89 -9.66
C PRO A 19 -6.30 -14.98 -10.73
N GLY A 20 -5.59 -14.80 -11.85
CA GLY A 20 -6.05 -13.92 -12.94
C GLY A 20 -7.27 -14.44 -13.72
N ASP A 21 -7.76 -15.64 -13.42
CA ASP A 21 -8.95 -16.21 -14.05
C ASP A 21 -10.21 -15.48 -13.55
N ALA A 22 -11.01 -14.90 -14.47
CA ALA A 22 -12.21 -14.15 -14.12
C ALA A 22 -13.28 -14.98 -13.36
N LYS A 23 -13.26 -16.30 -13.52
CA LYS A 23 -14.08 -17.25 -12.76
C LYS A 23 -13.26 -18.48 -12.42
N LEU A 24 -13.29 -18.87 -11.15
CA LEU A 24 -12.70 -20.12 -10.71
C LEU A 24 -13.54 -21.32 -11.21
N PRO A 25 -12.90 -22.38 -11.72
CA PRO A 25 -13.58 -23.63 -12.01
C PRO A 25 -14.26 -24.23 -10.78
N GLN A 26 -15.27 -25.08 -10.99
CA GLN A 26 -15.92 -25.81 -9.90
C GLN A 26 -14.89 -26.61 -9.08
N GLY A 27 -15.00 -26.52 -7.75
CA GLY A 27 -14.08 -27.19 -6.82
C GLY A 27 -12.74 -26.48 -6.60
N VAL A 28 -12.50 -25.35 -7.27
CA VAL A 28 -11.36 -24.46 -7.01
C VAL A 28 -11.86 -23.26 -6.21
N VAL A 29 -11.19 -22.96 -5.09
CA VAL A 29 -11.56 -21.84 -4.22
C VAL A 29 -10.38 -20.91 -3.99
N PHE A 30 -10.68 -19.66 -3.63
CA PHE A 30 -9.70 -18.66 -3.22
C PHE A 30 -10.00 -18.22 -1.79
N VAL A 31 -8.95 -18.14 -0.97
CA VAL A 31 -8.99 -17.64 0.41
C VAL A 31 -7.96 -16.54 0.56
N GLY A 32 -8.40 -15.34 0.88
CA GLY A 32 -7.53 -14.18 1.08
C GLY A 32 -8.30 -13.02 1.69
N SER A 33 -7.59 -11.94 1.98
CA SER A 33 -8.18 -10.70 2.49
C SER A 33 -9.00 -9.98 1.42
N ASP A 34 -9.98 -9.19 1.84
CA ASP A 34 -10.66 -8.25 0.94
C ASP A 34 -9.82 -6.98 0.80
N GLU A 35 -9.11 -6.86 -0.33
CA GLU A 35 -8.19 -5.75 -0.54
C GLU A 35 -8.87 -4.38 -0.61
N ARG A 36 -10.20 -4.37 -0.83
CA ARG A 36 -11.02 -3.16 -0.74
C ARG A 36 -11.04 -2.56 0.65
N GLU A 37 -11.00 -3.41 1.67
CA GLU A 37 -10.96 -2.97 3.06
C GLU A 37 -9.59 -2.41 3.41
N SER A 38 -8.51 -3.10 3.03
CA SER A 38 -7.13 -2.72 3.38
C SER A 38 -6.79 -1.28 2.97
N GLY A 39 -7.00 -0.94 1.69
CA GLY A 39 -6.69 0.41 1.18
C GLY A 39 -7.65 1.48 1.73
N THR A 40 -8.92 1.13 1.92
CA THR A 40 -9.93 2.05 2.47
C THR A 40 -9.61 2.40 3.92
N LEU A 41 -9.40 1.41 4.78
CA LEU A 41 -9.15 1.60 6.21
C LEU A 41 -7.85 2.37 6.45
N GLN A 42 -6.79 2.03 5.71
CA GLN A 42 -5.51 2.75 5.74
C GLN A 42 -5.72 4.24 5.44
N MET A 43 -6.36 4.55 4.31
CA MET A 43 -6.48 5.94 3.86
C MET A 43 -7.49 6.74 4.68
N GLU A 44 -8.56 6.13 5.19
CA GLU A 44 -9.51 6.82 6.08
C GLU A 44 -8.83 7.22 7.40
N GLU A 45 -8.00 6.35 7.99
CA GLU A 45 -7.27 6.71 9.21
C GLU A 45 -6.21 7.79 8.95
N LEU A 46 -5.46 7.69 7.84
CA LEU A 46 -4.52 8.74 7.44
C LEU A 46 -5.24 10.08 7.18
N ALA A 47 -6.39 10.07 6.51
CA ALA A 47 -7.20 11.26 6.28
C ALA A 47 -7.67 11.87 7.60
N ARG A 48 -8.17 11.05 8.53
CA ARG A 48 -8.60 11.49 9.87
C ARG A 48 -7.45 12.17 10.62
N LEU A 49 -6.27 11.55 10.64
CA LEU A 49 -5.07 12.10 11.29
C LEU A 49 -4.58 13.38 10.64
N ALA A 50 -4.78 13.51 9.33
CA ALA A 50 -4.45 14.72 8.57
C ALA A 50 -5.52 15.83 8.67
N ASN A 51 -6.61 15.62 9.42
CA ASN A 51 -7.79 16.49 9.44
C ASN A 51 -8.41 16.70 8.05
N TYR A 52 -8.43 15.63 7.23
CA TYR A 52 -9.07 15.56 5.92
C TYR A 52 -8.51 16.57 4.90
N GLN A 53 -7.21 16.85 4.97
CA GLN A 53 -6.50 17.77 4.09
C GLN A 53 -5.08 17.27 3.81
N GLY A 54 -4.51 17.69 2.68
CA GLY A 54 -3.09 17.49 2.37
C GLY A 54 -2.82 16.73 1.07
N ASN A 55 -1.55 16.74 0.70
CA ASN A 55 -1.05 16.12 -0.50
C ASN A 55 -0.64 14.67 -0.22
N VAL A 56 -1.24 13.74 -0.96
CA VAL A 56 -1.06 12.30 -0.81
C VAL A 56 -0.11 11.78 -1.89
N ALA A 57 0.90 11.04 -1.47
CA ALA A 57 1.73 10.23 -2.35
C ALA A 57 1.38 8.74 -2.16
N VAL A 58 1.20 8.01 -3.25
CA VAL A 58 0.81 6.60 -3.22
C VAL A 58 1.97 5.73 -3.74
N MET A 59 2.44 4.80 -2.92
CA MET A 59 3.41 3.79 -3.32
C MET A 59 2.69 2.49 -3.66
N ILE A 60 2.69 2.16 -4.96
CA ILE A 60 2.02 0.97 -5.47
C ILE A 60 2.91 -0.26 -5.27
N GLY A 61 2.30 -1.38 -4.92
CA GLY A 61 2.96 -2.68 -4.92
C GLY A 61 3.30 -3.19 -6.32
N ASN A 62 3.47 -4.49 -6.48
CA ASN A 62 3.72 -5.10 -7.78
C ASN A 62 2.55 -4.86 -8.75
N LEU A 63 2.81 -4.28 -9.92
CA LEU A 63 1.78 -3.90 -10.89
C LEU A 63 1.03 -5.08 -11.54
N THR A 64 1.55 -6.30 -11.43
CA THR A 64 0.86 -7.51 -11.91
C THR A 64 -0.05 -8.13 -10.85
N ASP A 65 -0.03 -7.60 -9.63
CA ASP A 65 -0.87 -8.04 -8.52
C ASP A 65 -2.16 -7.22 -8.47
N ALA A 66 -3.29 -7.89 -8.69
CA ALA A 66 -4.62 -7.28 -8.62
C ALA A 66 -4.89 -6.65 -7.24
N GLY A 67 -4.33 -7.20 -6.17
CA GLY A 67 -4.46 -6.65 -4.82
C GLY A 67 -3.82 -5.27 -4.69
N ALA A 68 -2.62 -5.07 -5.27
CA ALA A 68 -1.94 -3.77 -5.25
C ALA A 68 -2.75 -2.69 -5.98
N LEU A 69 -3.25 -3.06 -7.16
CA LEU A 69 -4.07 -2.15 -7.98
C LEU A 69 -5.38 -1.81 -7.29
N GLN A 70 -6.00 -2.78 -6.60
CA GLN A 70 -7.21 -2.57 -5.83
C GLN A 70 -6.95 -1.63 -4.65
N ARG A 71 -5.98 -1.93 -3.77
CA ARG A 71 -5.59 -1.06 -2.63
C ARG A 71 -5.35 0.38 -3.07
N THR A 72 -4.63 0.56 -4.19
CA THR A 72 -4.37 1.89 -4.77
C THR A 72 -5.64 2.61 -5.18
N LYS A 73 -6.57 1.91 -5.85
CA LYS A 73 -7.87 2.47 -6.23
C LYS A 73 -8.69 2.87 -5.01
N ASP A 74 -8.66 2.08 -3.94
CA ASP A 74 -9.39 2.38 -2.70
C ASP A 74 -8.83 3.63 -2.02
N VAL A 75 -7.51 3.78 -1.97
CA VAL A 75 -6.83 5.01 -1.52
C VAL A 75 -7.32 6.22 -2.33
N GLU A 76 -7.31 6.15 -3.66
CA GLU A 76 -7.78 7.24 -4.51
C GLU A 76 -9.25 7.58 -4.29
N GLN A 77 -10.10 6.58 -4.06
CA GLN A 77 -11.51 6.77 -3.77
C GLN A 77 -11.74 7.46 -2.43
N VAL A 78 -10.97 7.13 -1.40
CA VAL A 78 -11.04 7.83 -0.10
C VAL A 78 -10.58 9.28 -0.26
N VAL A 79 -9.46 9.52 -0.93
CA VAL A 79 -8.95 10.87 -1.17
C VAL A 79 -9.97 11.74 -1.91
N ALA A 80 -10.64 11.19 -2.93
CA ALA A 80 -11.65 11.90 -3.71
C ALA A 80 -12.90 12.34 -2.91
N ARG A 81 -13.14 11.76 -1.71
CA ARG A 81 -14.23 12.19 -0.81
C ARG A 81 -13.96 13.53 -0.14
N TYR A 82 -12.70 13.96 -0.07
CA TYR A 82 -12.27 15.12 0.70
C TYR A 82 -11.68 16.20 -0.21
N PRO A 83 -12.39 17.33 -0.46
CA PRO A 83 -11.97 18.35 -1.43
C PRO A 83 -10.61 19.03 -1.16
N LYS A 84 -10.10 18.93 0.08
CA LYS A 84 -8.80 19.49 0.49
C LYS A 84 -7.66 18.47 0.42
N MET A 85 -7.94 17.26 -0.04
CA MET A 85 -6.95 16.23 -0.28
C MET A 85 -6.75 16.04 -1.78
N LYS A 86 -5.51 15.73 -2.18
CA LYS A 86 -5.20 15.40 -3.58
C LYS A 86 -4.06 14.40 -3.65
N VAL A 87 -4.15 13.47 -4.59
CA VAL A 87 -3.00 12.63 -4.95
C VAL A 87 -2.06 13.46 -5.82
N VAL A 88 -0.82 13.64 -5.36
CA VAL A 88 0.22 14.40 -6.08
C VAL A 88 1.27 13.51 -6.73
N GLN A 89 1.49 12.32 -6.17
CA GLN A 89 2.45 11.34 -6.67
C GLN A 89 1.85 9.95 -6.57
N LYS A 90 2.11 9.11 -7.59
CA LYS A 90 1.64 7.72 -7.61
C LYS A 90 2.55 6.90 -8.50
N GLN A 91 3.39 6.05 -7.91
CA GLN A 91 4.34 5.21 -8.64
C GLN A 91 4.55 3.88 -7.90
N SER A 92 4.98 2.85 -8.64
CA SER A 92 5.27 1.55 -8.06
C SER A 92 6.61 1.55 -7.35
N ALA A 93 6.65 0.92 -6.18
CA ALA A 93 7.86 0.49 -5.48
C ALA A 93 7.84 -1.03 -5.23
N ASN A 94 6.96 -1.78 -5.92
CA ASN A 94 7.05 -3.23 -6.08
C ASN A 94 7.14 -4.04 -4.76
N TYR A 95 6.49 -3.55 -3.69
CA TYR A 95 6.56 -4.11 -2.33
C TYR A 95 7.98 -4.14 -1.73
N SER A 96 8.92 -3.38 -2.31
CA SER A 96 10.33 -3.38 -1.95
C SER A 96 10.69 -2.18 -1.09
N ARG A 97 11.38 -2.45 0.03
CA ARG A 97 11.89 -1.43 0.94
C ARG A 97 12.87 -0.48 0.28
N SER A 98 13.79 -1.01 -0.53
CA SER A 98 14.79 -0.20 -1.23
C SER A 98 14.15 0.67 -2.30
N GLU A 99 13.22 0.11 -3.08
CA GLU A 99 12.52 0.88 -4.12
C GLU A 99 11.62 1.96 -3.49
N GLY A 100 10.97 1.69 -2.35
CA GLY A 100 10.20 2.69 -1.62
C GLY A 100 11.06 3.85 -1.10
N MET A 101 12.28 3.54 -0.65
CA MET A 101 13.26 4.54 -0.24
C MET A 101 13.72 5.41 -1.42
N ASP A 102 14.11 4.79 -2.53
CA ASP A 102 14.54 5.50 -3.74
C ASP A 102 13.43 6.40 -4.28
N LEU A 103 12.20 5.88 -4.28
CA LEU A 103 11.02 6.61 -4.73
C LEU A 103 10.75 7.84 -3.87
N MET A 104 10.79 7.70 -2.54
CA MET A 104 10.61 8.85 -1.64
C MET A 104 11.75 9.87 -1.77
N MET A 105 13.00 9.44 -1.92
CA MET A 105 14.13 10.35 -2.16
C MET A 105 13.95 11.15 -3.46
N ASN A 106 13.46 10.51 -4.52
CA ASN A 106 13.14 11.16 -5.78
C ASN A 106 12.05 12.22 -5.59
N TRP A 107 10.94 11.87 -4.95
CA TRP A 107 9.86 12.83 -4.66
C TRP A 107 10.31 14.01 -3.81
N LEU A 108 11.15 13.77 -2.80
CA LEU A 108 11.74 14.83 -1.98
C LEU A 108 12.62 15.79 -2.79
N THR A 109 13.35 15.26 -3.77
CA THR A 109 14.21 16.05 -4.66
C THR A 109 13.40 16.89 -5.66
N ASN A 110 12.29 16.35 -6.16
CA ASN A 110 11.42 17.04 -7.11
C ASN A 110 10.68 18.24 -6.51
N GLY A 111 10.69 18.40 -5.17
CA GLY A 111 10.13 19.56 -4.49
C GLY A 111 8.61 19.56 -4.36
N GLU A 112 7.93 18.48 -4.74
CA GLU A 112 6.50 18.32 -4.50
C GLU A 112 6.24 18.24 -2.98
N ALA A 113 5.31 19.05 -2.48
CA ALA A 113 4.92 18.98 -1.08
C ALA A 113 4.10 17.71 -0.84
N ILE A 114 4.58 16.83 0.07
CA ILE A 114 3.90 15.60 0.47
C ILE A 114 3.63 15.68 1.97
N ASP A 115 2.37 15.50 2.34
CA ASP A 115 1.90 15.47 3.73
C ASP A 115 1.58 14.05 4.19
N ILE A 116 1.20 13.18 3.25
CA ILE A 116 0.75 11.81 3.51
C ILE A 116 1.39 10.85 2.51
N VAL A 117 1.90 9.72 2.98
CA VAL A 117 2.34 8.58 2.15
C VAL A 117 1.44 7.38 2.46
N ALA A 118 0.70 6.91 1.46
CA ALA A 118 -0.08 5.68 1.52
C ALA A 118 0.64 4.60 0.71
N ALA A 119 1.32 3.67 1.40
CA ALA A 119 2.03 2.57 0.75
C ALA A 119 1.19 1.30 0.78
N ASN A 120 1.14 0.56 -0.34
CA ASN A 120 0.38 -0.70 -0.38
C ASN A 120 0.97 -1.79 0.52
N ASN A 121 2.15 -1.61 1.13
CA ASN A 121 2.64 -2.46 2.21
C ASN A 121 3.64 -1.77 3.16
N ASP A 122 3.98 -2.47 4.24
CA ASP A 122 4.93 -2.02 5.27
C ASP A 122 6.35 -1.78 4.75
N GLU A 123 6.86 -2.66 3.87
CA GLU A 123 8.25 -2.56 3.40
C GLU A 123 8.49 -1.24 2.66
N MET A 124 7.58 -0.86 1.77
CA MET A 124 7.66 0.42 1.06
C MET A 124 7.47 1.62 2.02
N ALA A 125 6.55 1.51 2.99
CA ALA A 125 6.36 2.52 4.03
C ALA A 125 7.64 2.75 4.85
N ILE A 126 8.32 1.67 5.24
CA ILE A 126 9.60 1.71 5.94
C ILE A 126 10.68 2.36 5.06
N GLY A 127 10.70 2.04 3.77
CA GLY A 127 11.58 2.72 2.80
C GLY A 127 11.36 4.23 2.79
N ALA A 128 10.10 4.69 2.77
CA ALA A 128 9.76 6.11 2.82
C ALA A 128 10.23 6.78 4.12
N ILE A 129 10.06 6.10 5.27
CA ILE A 129 10.55 6.56 6.57
C ILE A 129 12.07 6.75 6.53
N MET A 130 12.81 5.76 6.01
CA MET A 130 14.27 5.81 5.91
C MET A 130 14.74 6.97 5.03
N ALA A 131 14.08 7.21 3.90
CA ALA A 131 14.39 8.33 3.00
C ALA A 131 14.19 9.69 3.68
N LEU A 132 13.09 9.87 4.43
CA LEU A 132 12.83 11.10 5.20
C LEU A 132 13.89 11.32 6.27
N GLN A 133 14.32 10.26 6.96
CA GLN A 133 15.38 10.33 7.96
C GLN A 133 16.72 10.72 7.33
N GLN A 134 17.11 10.07 6.23
CA GLN A 134 18.36 10.38 5.52
C GLN A 134 18.37 11.81 4.97
N ALA A 135 17.23 12.33 4.53
CA ALA A 135 17.09 13.70 4.06
C ALA A 135 17.04 14.75 5.19
N GLY A 136 17.19 14.35 6.47
CA GLY A 136 17.07 15.25 7.62
C GLY A 136 15.67 15.83 7.79
N LYS A 137 14.64 15.12 7.32
CA LYS A 137 13.23 15.51 7.36
C LYS A 137 12.40 14.63 8.30
N ALA A 138 13.04 13.87 9.19
CA ALA A 138 12.37 13.04 10.19
C ALA A 138 11.41 13.85 11.09
N ASP A 139 11.73 15.12 11.35
CA ASP A 139 10.90 16.01 12.16
C ASP A 139 9.72 16.61 11.37
N LYS A 140 9.69 16.43 10.04
CA LYS A 140 8.51 16.78 9.26
C LYS A 140 7.41 15.77 9.54
N LYS A 141 6.25 16.27 9.93
CA LYS A 141 5.04 15.48 10.22
C LYS A 141 4.40 14.91 8.94
N VAL A 142 5.15 14.15 8.15
CA VAL A 142 4.58 13.35 7.06
C VAL A 142 3.91 12.14 7.70
N LEU A 143 2.62 11.95 7.45
CA LEU A 143 1.88 10.78 7.91
C LEU A 143 2.12 9.62 6.95
N ILE A 144 2.47 8.44 7.47
CA ILE A 144 2.88 7.30 6.66
C ILE A 144 2.04 6.09 7.07
N GLY A 145 1.41 5.45 6.09
CA GLY A 145 0.69 4.19 6.26
C GLY A 145 1.36 3.05 5.51
N GLY A 146 1.40 1.89 6.16
CA GLY A 146 1.69 0.58 5.59
C GLY A 146 0.45 -0.31 5.64
N ILE A 147 0.64 -1.55 5.19
CA ILE A 147 -0.32 -2.67 5.25
C ILE A 147 0.56 -3.91 5.40
N ASP A 148 0.18 -4.83 6.29
CA ASP A 148 0.64 -6.24 6.42
C ASP A 148 0.87 -6.60 7.90
N ALA A 149 0.99 -5.61 8.79
CA ALA A 149 1.32 -5.78 10.20
C ALA A 149 2.58 -6.65 10.42
N THR A 150 3.59 -6.45 9.58
CA THR A 150 4.89 -7.12 9.72
C THR A 150 5.54 -6.79 11.07
N PRO A 151 6.43 -7.63 11.61
CA PRO A 151 7.14 -7.30 12.85
C PRO A 151 7.87 -5.95 12.81
N ASP A 152 8.40 -5.54 11.66
CA ASP A 152 9.05 -4.24 11.50
C ASP A 152 8.04 -3.10 11.33
N GLY A 153 6.92 -3.34 10.62
CA GLY A 153 5.79 -2.41 10.53
C GLY A 153 5.21 -2.09 11.91
N LEU A 154 4.96 -3.10 12.74
CA LEU A 154 4.49 -2.94 14.12
C LEU A 154 5.47 -2.18 15.01
N LYS A 155 6.79 -2.37 14.84
CA LYS A 155 7.80 -1.57 15.54
C LYS A 155 7.76 -0.11 15.10
N ALA A 156 7.65 0.13 13.79
CA ALA A 156 7.55 1.47 13.25
C ALA A 156 6.26 2.18 13.72
N LEU A 157 5.13 1.47 13.78
CA LEU A 157 3.87 1.92 14.40
C LEU A 157 4.08 2.29 15.87
N ALA A 158 4.64 1.37 16.67
CA ALA A 158 4.89 1.61 18.10
C ALA A 158 5.83 2.79 18.37
N SER A 159 6.76 3.08 17.45
CA SER A 159 7.65 4.24 17.54
C SER A 159 7.03 5.56 17.05
N GLY A 160 5.80 5.52 16.51
CA GLY A 160 5.12 6.67 15.91
C GLY A 160 5.67 7.13 14.56
N LYS A 161 6.59 6.37 13.95
CA LYS A 161 7.14 6.68 12.61
C LYS A 161 6.19 6.25 11.48
N MET A 162 5.30 5.32 11.77
CA MET A 162 4.18 4.91 10.92
C MET A 162 2.89 5.08 11.71
N GLN A 163 1.81 5.49 11.06
CA GLN A 163 0.55 5.80 11.73
C GLN A 163 -0.48 4.66 11.64
N VAL A 164 -0.37 3.80 10.62
CA VAL A 164 -1.30 2.69 10.38
C VAL A 164 -0.58 1.58 9.61
N THR A 165 -0.92 0.32 9.90
CA THR A 165 -0.44 -0.92 9.26
C THR A 165 -1.48 -2.02 9.42
#